data_AF-A0A3M1N149-F1
#
_entry.id   AF-A0A3M1N149-F1
#
_cell.length_a   1.000
_cell.length_b   1.000
_cell.length_c   1.000
_cell.angle_alpha   90.00
_cell.angle_beta   90.00
_cell.angle_gamma   90.00
#
_symmetry.space_group_name_H-M   'P 1'
#
loop_
_entity.id
_entity.type
_entity.pdbx_description
1 polymer ?
#
loop_
_entity_poly.entity_id
_entity_poly.type
_entity_poly.pdbx_seq_one_letter_code
_entity_poly.pdbx_strand_id
1 'polypeptide(L)'
;MLPDFRIRQRDYLLEIAQALTSELDLETLLTRIVRIAVEMLAGQAGLIALRDADGQWRVSTVHGIPAGFVRYLNTHLAHIAVYSEEDSAQELEAISELLQSVTRTASLGLLT
;
A
#
# COMPACT_ATOMS: atom_id res chain seq x y z
N MET A 1 28.22 13.82 -3.52
CA MET A 1 27.14 14.53 -2.81
C MET A 1 26.06 13.51 -2.45
N LEU A 2 25.99 13.13 -1.16
CA LEU A 2 25.07 12.14 -0.57
C LEU A 2 24.36 12.57 0.75
N PRO A 3 24.63 13.72 1.42
CA PRO A 3 23.92 14.08 2.66
C PRO A 3 22.41 14.29 2.47
N ASP A 4 22.00 14.94 1.37
CA ASP A 4 20.63 15.44 1.20
C ASP A 4 19.57 14.32 1.18
N PHE A 5 19.88 13.17 0.60
CA PHE A 5 18.93 12.05 0.53
C PHE A 5 18.66 11.43 1.90
N ARG A 6 19.71 11.22 2.70
CA ARG A 6 19.57 10.66 4.05
C ARG A 6 18.90 11.63 5.02
N ILE A 7 19.13 12.94 4.85
CA ILE A 7 18.44 13.97 5.62
C ILE A 7 16.96 13.98 5.26
N ARG A 8 16.62 14.01 3.97
CA ARG A 8 15.23 13.99 3.51
C ARG A 8 14.48 12.73 3.94
N GLN A 9 15.12 11.56 3.90
CA GLN A 9 14.51 10.32 4.39
C GLN A 9 14.18 10.39 5.89
N ARG A 10 15.05 11.03 6.70
CA ARG A 10 14.77 11.26 8.12
C ARG A 10 13.61 12.21 8.33
N ASP A 11 13.53 13.28 7.54
CA ASP A 11 12.43 14.25 7.62
C ASP A 11 11.09 13.59 7.27
N TYR A 12 11.04 12.73 6.24
CA TYR A 12 9.85 11.96 5.90
C TYR A 12 9.45 10.98 7.01
N LEU A 13 10.40 10.27 7.61
CA LEU A 13 10.12 9.38 8.74
C LEU A 13 9.61 10.14 9.97
N LEU A 14 10.14 11.35 10.21
CA LEU A 14 9.67 12.23 11.28
C LEU A 14 8.24 12.72 11.01
N GLU A 15 7.93 13.09 9.77
CA GLU A 15 6.58 13.49 9.38
C GLU A 15 5.58 12.35 9.58
N ILE A 16 5.94 11.11 9.20
CA ILE A 16 5.12 9.92 9.45
C ILE A 16 4.91 9.72 10.96
N ALA A 17 5.98 9.78 11.76
CA ALA A 17 5.90 9.60 13.20
C ALA A 17 5.01 10.65 13.88
N GLN A 18 5.04 11.90 13.42
CA GLN A 18 4.16 12.96 13.92
C GLN A 18 2.70 12.78 13.48
N ALA A 19 2.46 12.34 12.24
CA ALA A 19 1.12 12.05 11.76
C ALA A 19 0.49 10.93 12.60
N LEU A 20 1.23 9.86 12.89
CA LEU A 20 0.77 8.73 13.71
C LEU A 20 0.31 9.14 15.12
N THR A 21 0.89 10.18 15.71
CA THR A 21 0.56 10.61 17.08
C THR A 21 -0.48 11.73 17.16
N SER A 22 -0.78 12.39 16.03
CA SER A 22 -1.64 13.58 15.99
C SER A 22 -2.98 13.34 15.31
N GLU A 23 -3.08 12.31 14.46
CA GLU A 23 -4.28 12.03 13.66
C GLU A 23 -5.13 10.93 14.32
N LEU A 24 -6.38 11.25 14.64
CA LEU A 24 -7.33 10.28 15.22
C LEU A 24 -8.13 9.55 14.14
N ASP A 25 -8.19 10.11 12.92
CA ASP A 25 -8.87 9.51 11.79
C ASP A 25 -7.94 8.60 10.99
N LEU A 26 -8.20 7.29 11.06
CA LEU A 26 -7.35 6.27 10.44
C LEU A 26 -7.26 6.46 8.90
N GLU A 27 -8.36 6.83 8.25
CA GLU A 27 -8.38 7.00 6.79
C GLU A 27 -7.50 8.18 6.35
N THR A 28 -7.63 9.32 7.03
CA THR A 28 -6.81 10.52 6.80
C THR A 28 -5.32 10.22 7.07
N LEU A 29 -5.02 9.53 8.17
CA LEU A 29 -3.67 9.14 8.54
C LEU A 29 -3.01 8.26 7.47
N LEU A 30 -3.67 7.17 7.08
CA LEU A 30 -3.12 6.22 6.11
C LEU A 30 -2.92 6.88 4.74
N THR A 31 -3.88 7.72 4.32
CA THR A 31 -3.78 8.49 3.08
C THR A 31 -2.57 9.42 3.08
N ARG A 32 -2.28 10.05 4.23
CA ARG A 32 -1.07 10.86 4.39
C ARG A 32 0.21 10.01 4.34
N ILE A 33 0.24 8.88 5.04
CA ILE A 33 1.40 7.99 5.08
C ILE A 33 1.73 7.45 3.68
N VAL A 34 0.76 6.93 2.94
CA VAL A 34 1.02 6.36 1.61
C VAL A 34 1.56 7.42 0.64
N ARG A 35 1.07 8.67 0.72
CA ARG A 35 1.59 9.78 -0.07
C ARG A 35 3.05 10.08 0.26
N ILE A 36 3.37 10.23 1.56
CA ILE A 36 4.76 10.47 2.00
C ILE A 36 5.68 9.33 1.59
N ALA A 37 5.23 8.07 1.73
CA ALA A 37 6.02 6.90 1.36
C ALA A 37 6.30 6.83 -0.15
N VAL A 38 5.30 7.13 -1.00
CA VAL A 38 5.49 7.18 -2.45
C VAL A 38 6.48 8.27 -2.84
N GLU A 39 6.38 9.47 -2.26
CA GLU A 39 7.33 10.56 -2.47
C GLU A 39 8.75 10.18 -2.02
N MET A 40 8.88 9.61 -0.82
CA MET A 40 10.17 9.19 -0.24
C MET A 40 10.87 8.13 -1.09
N LEU A 41 10.12 7.19 -1.67
CA LEU A 41 10.65 6.09 -2.48
C LEU A 41 10.76 6.44 -3.98
N ALA A 42 10.41 7.66 -4.38
CA ALA A 42 10.27 8.07 -5.78
C ALA A 42 9.37 7.12 -6.59
N GLY A 43 8.33 6.58 -5.95
CA GLY A 43 7.34 5.71 -6.58
C GLY A 43 6.35 6.49 -7.45
N GLN A 44 5.64 5.78 -8.34
CA GLN A 44 4.57 6.36 -9.15
C GLN A 44 3.19 6.21 -8.49
N ALA A 45 3.04 5.18 -7.66
CA ALA A 45 1.81 4.85 -6.97
C ALA A 45 2.11 3.99 -5.73
N GLY A 46 1.17 3.94 -4.79
CA GLY A 46 1.24 3.11 -3.60
C GLY A 46 -0.15 2.82 -3.04
N LEU A 47 -0.25 1.78 -2.23
CA LEU A 47 -1.48 1.43 -1.51
C LEU A 47 -1.15 0.92 -0.11
N ILE A 48 -2.10 1.05 0.80
CA ILE A 48 -2.09 0.36 2.08
C ILE A 48 -3.34 -0.52 2.13
N ALA A 49 -3.12 -1.82 2.30
CA ALA A 49 -4.17 -2.79 2.55
C ALA A 49 -4.13 -3.19 4.02
N LEU A 50 -5.30 -3.35 4.62
CA LEU A 50 -5.46 -3.82 5.99
C LEU A 50 -6.24 -5.12 5.98
N ARG A 51 -5.90 -6.01 6.91
CA ARG A 51 -6.69 -7.20 7.20
C ARG A 51 -7.87 -6.80 8.08
N ASP A 52 -9.08 -7.15 7.67
CA ASP A 52 -10.28 -6.97 8.49
C ASP A 52 -10.43 -8.09 9.54
N ALA A 53 -11.42 -7.94 10.42
CA ALA A 53 -11.72 -8.92 11.45
C ALA A 53 -12.19 -10.27 10.88
N ASP A 54 -12.66 -10.30 9.63
CA ASP A 54 -13.07 -11.50 8.89
C ASP A 54 -11.88 -12.18 8.19
N GLY A 55 -10.67 -11.69 8.43
CA GLY A 55 -9.42 -12.20 7.89
C GLY A 55 -9.17 -11.85 6.42
N GLN A 56 -9.98 -10.98 5.82
CA GLN A 56 -9.86 -10.56 4.42
C GLN A 56 -8.97 -9.33 4.30
N TRP A 57 -8.17 -9.28 3.24
CA TRP A 57 -7.42 -8.06 2.90
C TRP A 57 -8.28 -7.08 2.12
N ARG A 58 -8.35 -5.83 2.58
CA ARG A 58 -9.04 -4.73 1.89
C ARG A 58 -8.11 -3.55 1.72
N VAL A 59 -8.18 -2.90 0.57
CA VAL A 59 -7.47 -1.65 0.33
C VAL A 59 -8.09 -0.57 1.21
N SER A 60 -7.30 -0.03 2.13
CA SER A 60 -7.71 1.07 3.01
C SER A 60 -7.46 2.43 2.38
N THR A 61 -6.35 2.60 1.65
CA THR A 61 -6.05 3.83 0.91
C THR A 61 -5.13 3.56 -0.28
N VAL A 62 -5.15 4.46 -1.26
CA VAL A 62 -4.28 4.44 -2.44
C VAL A 62 -3.78 5.83 -2.78
N HIS A 63 -2.63 5.89 -3.44
CA HIS A 63 -2.09 7.10 -4.03
C HIS A 63 -1.57 6.79 -5.43
N GLY A 64 -1.91 7.62 -6.42
CA GLY A 64 -1.47 7.43 -7.81
C GLY A 64 -2.11 6.25 -8.55
N ILE A 65 -3.17 5.65 -8.00
CA ILE A 65 -3.85 4.48 -8.59
C ILE A 65 -5.24 4.87 -9.14
N PRO A 66 -5.56 4.59 -10.42
CA PRO A 66 -6.89 4.83 -10.98
C PRO A 66 -7.99 4.00 -10.30
N ALA A 67 -9.17 4.58 -10.07
CA ALA A 67 -10.27 3.93 -9.35
C ALA A 67 -10.73 2.58 -9.95
N GLY A 68 -10.65 2.41 -11.27
CA GLY A 68 -10.94 1.12 -11.92
C GLY A 68 -9.99 0.01 -11.48
N PHE A 69 -8.73 0.35 -11.26
CA PHE A 69 -7.70 -0.58 -10.79
C PHE A 69 -7.86 -0.93 -9.31
N VAL A 70 -8.29 0.03 -8.49
CA VAL A 70 -8.58 -0.21 -7.07
C VAL A 70 -9.67 -1.27 -6.90
N ARG A 71 -10.71 -1.26 -7.74
CA ARG A 71 -11.78 -2.29 -7.71
C ARG A 71 -11.24 -3.68 -8.02
N TYR A 72 -10.37 -3.79 -9.02
CA TYR A 72 -9.69 -5.04 -9.36
C TYR A 72 -8.85 -5.53 -8.18
N LEU A 73 -8.00 -4.67 -7.61
CA LEU A 73 -7.17 -4.98 -6.45
C LEU A 73 -7.98 -5.46 -5.25
N ASN A 74 -9.06 -4.76 -4.89
CA ASN A 74 -9.94 -5.16 -3.79
C ASN A 74 -10.56 -6.54 -4.00
N THR A 75 -11.01 -6.84 -5.23
CA THR A 75 -11.60 -8.14 -5.55
C THR A 75 -10.58 -9.25 -5.34
N HIS A 76 -9.36 -9.09 -5.85
CA HIS A 76 -8.33 -10.12 -5.74
C HIS A 76 -7.73 -10.23 -4.33
N LEU A 77 -7.55 -9.13 -3.60
CA LEU A 77 -7.06 -9.15 -2.22
C LEU A 77 -8.03 -9.86 -1.28
N ALA A 78 -9.35 -9.70 -1.47
CA ALA A 78 -10.35 -10.44 -0.70
C ALA A 78 -10.23 -11.96 -0.90
N HIS A 79 -9.76 -12.43 -2.06
CA HIS A 79 -9.57 -13.86 -2.30
C HIS A 79 -8.32 -14.45 -1.62
N ILE A 80 -7.42 -13.63 -1.05
CA ILE A 80 -6.22 -14.08 -0.31
C ILE A 80 -6.58 -14.45 1.15
N ALA A 81 -7.85 -14.69 1.46
CA ALA A 81 -8.32 -15.11 2.77
C ALA A 81 -7.60 -16.37 3.30
N VAL A 82 -6.95 -16.30 4.47
CA VAL A 82 -6.29 -17.44 5.12
C VAL A 82 -6.99 -17.84 6.42
N TYR A 83 -6.96 -19.16 6.67
CA TYR A 83 -7.62 -19.91 7.74
C TYR A 83 -6.83 -19.99 9.07
N SER A 84 -5.63 -19.40 9.21
CA SER A 84 -4.85 -19.32 10.47
C SER A 84 -3.71 -18.27 10.41
N GLU A 85 -3.23 -17.77 11.57
CA GLU A 85 -2.14 -16.77 11.71
C GLU A 85 -0.73 -17.31 11.39
N GLU A 86 -0.55 -18.64 11.38
CA GLU A 86 0.75 -19.32 11.24
C GLU A 86 1.36 -19.22 9.84
N ASP A 87 0.61 -18.79 8.82
CA ASP A 87 1.03 -18.76 7.40
C ASP A 87 1.31 -17.33 6.86
N SER A 88 1.62 -16.37 7.73
CA SER A 88 1.87 -14.97 7.35
C SER A 88 2.92 -14.76 6.23
N ALA A 89 3.89 -15.67 6.10
CA ALA A 89 4.88 -15.62 5.02
C ALA A 89 4.28 -15.98 3.65
N GLN A 90 3.40 -16.98 3.59
CA GLN A 90 2.67 -17.35 2.36
C GLN A 90 1.69 -16.25 1.95
N GLU A 91 1.07 -15.56 2.91
CA GLU A 91 0.21 -14.40 2.65
C GLU A 91 0.96 -13.30 1.89
N LEU A 92 2.16 -12.94 2.39
CA LEU A 92 2.97 -11.89 1.78
C LEU A 92 3.43 -12.28 0.37
N GLU A 93 3.75 -13.55 0.15
CA GLU A 93 4.12 -14.07 -1.17
C GLU A 93 2.95 -13.97 -2.15
N ALA A 94 1.75 -14.43 -1.76
CA ALA A 94 0.54 -14.34 -2.59
C ALA A 94 0.17 -12.89 -2.94
N ILE A 95 0.29 -11.96 -1.98
CA ILE A 95 0.06 -10.52 -2.22
C ILE A 95 1.10 -9.99 -3.21
N SER A 96 2.38 -10.33 -3.04
CA SER A 96 3.45 -9.91 -3.94
C SER A 96 3.22 -10.42 -5.36
N GLU A 97 2.87 -11.69 -5.53
CA GLU A 97 2.54 -12.29 -6.83
C GLU A 97 1.34 -11.60 -7.49
N LEU A 98 0.26 -11.36 -6.72
CA LEU A 98 -0.90 -10.62 -7.20
C LEU A 98 -0.48 -9.23 -7.70
N LEU A 99 0.22 -8.44 -6.88
CA LEU A 99 0.65 -7.09 -7.25
C LEU A 99 1.55 -7.08 -8.49
N GLN A 100 2.43 -8.06 -8.63
CA GLN A 100 3.27 -8.21 -9.82
C GLN A 100 2.43 -8.54 -11.08
N SER A 101 1.45 -9.44 -10.96
CA SER A 101 0.54 -9.79 -12.07
C SER A 101 -0.29 -8.58 -12.51
N VAL A 102 -0.79 -7.82 -11.54
CA VAL A 102 -1.61 -6.63 -11.70
C VAL A 102 -0.80 -5.52 -12.39
N THR A 103 0.43 -5.27 -11.92
CA THR A 103 1.35 -4.28 -12.50
C THR A 103 1.73 -4.64 -13.93
N ARG A 104 1.99 -5.93 -14.22
CA ARG A 104 2.29 -6.42 -15.57
C ARG A 104 1.12 -6.24 -16.53
N THR A 105 -0.11 -6.44 -16.06
CA THR A 105 -1.31 -6.29 -16.89
C THR A 105 -1.61 -4.82 -17.18
N ALA A 106 -1.41 -3.94 -16.19
CA ALA A 106 -1.54 -2.49 -16.35
C ALA A 106 -0.49 -1.90 -17.30
N SER A 107 0.77 -2.34 -17.22
CA SER A 107 1.84 -1.85 -18.10
C SER A 107 1.69 -2.28 -19.55
N LEU A 108 0.92 -3.35 -19.81
CA LEU A 108 0.56 -3.81 -21.15
C LEU A 108 -0.67 -3.09 -21.73
N GLY A 109 -1.29 -2.15 -21.00
CA GLY A 109 -2.46 -1.40 -21.46
C GLY A 109 -3.75 -2.24 -21.55
N LEU A 110 -3.78 -3.41 -20.92
CA LEU A 110 -4.88 -4.39 -21.05
C LEU A 110 -6.07 -4.13 -20.09
N LEU A 111 -6.09 -2.97 -19.42
CA LEU A 111 -7.10 -2.63 -18.41
C LEU A 111 -7.89 -1.34 -18.75
N THR A 112 -7.85 -0.90 -20.00
CA THR A 112 -8.71 0.16 -20.55
C THR A 112 -9.97 -0.43 -21.15
#